data_AF-A0AAV0AHB0-F1
#
_entry.id   AF-A0AAV0AHB0-F1
#
_cell.length_a   1.000
_cell.length_b   1.000
_cell.length_c   1.000
_cell.angle_alpha   90.00
_cell.angle_beta   90.00
_cell.angle_gamma   90.00
#
_symmetry.space_group_name_H-M   'P 1'
#
loop_
_entity.id
_entity.type
_entity.pdbx_description
1 polymer ?
#
loop_
_entity_poly.entity_id
_entity_poly.type
_entity_poly.pdbx_seq_one_letter_code
_entity_poly.pdbx_strand_id
1 'polypeptide(L)'
;MKPTSKKTGIIRVPFYGYNLGYKYFLKINCLKSNYKKRMSELLRSGKVLINNNDNGGINRSHGCKFYEDHIPFNLQFMVHHNLYGCDWVKLSNCSFRRPLPESHSNSCAIGDQIYLDGTVPELKLGPIDLDKASYCEIKLDCHALDIMNQYIVKERQLHHDFTKFLTNNCQSGDQIRAEDENLVQSLKQLWEDEERRREDEGKEPIGTINKSGPTSQRFFKFGKQPNWSTESRNCS
;
A
#
# COMPACT_ATOMS: atom_id res chain seq x y z
N MET A 1 -27.13 18.29 5.26
CA MET A 1 -26.00 18.33 4.30
C MET A 1 -26.03 17.05 3.47
N LYS A 2 -26.35 17.12 2.17
CA LYS A 2 -26.42 15.90 1.33
C LYS A 2 -25.00 15.36 1.10
N PRO A 3 -24.73 14.07 1.35
CA PRO A 3 -23.41 13.49 1.11
C PRO A 3 -23.12 13.44 -0.40
N THR A 4 -22.32 14.37 -0.90
CA THR A 4 -21.88 14.40 -2.30
C THR A 4 -20.64 13.51 -2.47
N SER A 5 -20.79 12.39 -3.19
CA SER A 5 -19.66 11.57 -3.61
C SER A 5 -18.93 12.22 -4.80
N LYS A 6 -17.60 12.35 -4.71
CA LYS A 6 -16.74 12.89 -5.78
C LYS A 6 -16.33 11.76 -6.73
N LYS A 7 -16.42 12.04 -8.04
CA LYS A 7 -16.00 11.13 -9.13
C LYS A 7 -14.79 11.73 -9.86
N THR A 8 -13.81 10.92 -10.22
CA THR A 8 -12.60 11.37 -10.96
C THR A 8 -12.14 10.29 -11.93
N GLY A 9 -11.80 10.67 -13.16
CA GLY A 9 -11.23 9.75 -14.16
C GLY A 9 -9.73 9.53 -13.92
N ILE A 10 -9.26 8.30 -14.06
CA ILE A 10 -7.87 7.90 -13.85
C ILE A 10 -7.43 6.86 -14.90
N ILE A 11 -6.13 6.76 -15.16
CA ILE A 11 -5.53 5.72 -15.99
C ILE A 11 -4.88 4.65 -15.09
N ARG A 12 -5.08 3.37 -15.40
CA ARG A 12 -4.46 2.23 -14.70
C ARG A 12 -4.25 1.05 -15.66
N VAL A 13 -3.44 0.07 -15.23
CA VAL A 13 -3.34 -1.23 -15.89
C VAL A 13 -4.10 -2.25 -15.05
N PRO A 14 -5.05 -3.02 -15.61
CA PRO A 14 -5.77 -4.05 -14.86
C PRO A 14 -4.84 -5.19 -14.45
N PHE A 15 -4.97 -5.64 -13.20
CA PHE A 15 -4.12 -6.68 -12.63
C PHE A 15 -4.51 -8.11 -13.05
N TYR A 16 -5.81 -8.39 -13.19
CA TYR A 16 -6.27 -9.73 -13.52
C TYR A 16 -6.14 -10.01 -15.03
N GLY A 17 -5.35 -11.05 -15.35
CA GLY A 17 -4.98 -11.42 -16.72
C GLY A 17 -3.73 -10.70 -17.22
N TYR A 18 -3.18 -11.14 -18.35
CA TYR A 18 -2.05 -10.47 -18.99
C TYR A 18 -2.53 -9.21 -19.73
N ASN A 19 -2.19 -8.03 -19.20
CA ASN A 19 -2.55 -6.76 -19.79
C ASN A 19 -1.31 -5.88 -19.91
N LEU A 20 -1.15 -5.27 -21.09
CA LEU A 20 -0.18 -4.23 -21.36
C LEU A 20 -0.93 -2.98 -21.85
N GLY A 21 -0.47 -1.81 -21.44
CA GLY A 21 -1.08 -0.54 -21.79
C GLY A 21 -2.12 -0.03 -20.80
N TYR A 22 -2.26 1.29 -20.77
CA TYR A 22 -3.20 1.98 -19.89
C TYR A 22 -4.65 1.84 -20.36
N LYS A 23 -5.56 1.67 -19.40
CA LYS A 23 -7.01 1.72 -19.60
C LYS A 23 -7.60 2.81 -18.69
N TYR A 24 -8.75 3.34 -19.09
CA TYR A 24 -9.48 4.34 -18.30
C TYR A 24 -10.31 3.67 -17.21
N PHE A 25 -10.25 4.24 -16.00
CA PHE A 25 -11.01 3.82 -14.83
C PHE A 25 -11.68 5.02 -14.18
N LEU A 26 -12.78 4.76 -13.47
CA LEU A 26 -13.50 5.76 -12.68
C LEU A 26 -13.23 5.54 -11.19
N LYS A 27 -12.63 6.54 -10.53
CA LYS A 27 -12.48 6.55 -9.07
C LYS A 27 -13.73 7.15 -8.43
N ILE A 28 -14.41 6.36 -7.60
CA ILE A 28 -15.57 6.77 -6.81
C ILE A 28 -15.17 6.80 -5.35
N ASN A 29 -15.27 7.98 -4.72
CA ASN A 29 -14.95 8.13 -3.30
C ASN A 29 -16.21 8.02 -2.43
N CYS A 30 -16.18 7.11 -1.46
CA CYS A 30 -17.26 6.95 -0.47
C CYS A 30 -16.95 7.77 0.79
N LEU A 31 -17.94 8.50 1.29
CA LEU A 31 -17.80 9.25 2.55
C LEU A 31 -17.80 8.33 3.78
N LYS A 32 -18.56 7.23 3.73
CA LYS A 32 -18.60 6.21 4.79
C LYS A 32 -18.14 4.88 4.24
N SER A 33 -17.16 4.26 4.89
CA SER A 33 -16.58 2.97 4.50
C SER A 33 -17.60 1.82 4.54
N ASN A 34 -18.53 1.85 5.50
CA ASN A 34 -19.56 0.81 5.69
C ASN A 34 -20.46 0.60 4.47
N TYR A 35 -20.62 1.61 3.61
CA TYR A 35 -21.48 1.51 2.41
C TYR A 35 -20.72 1.08 1.15
N LYS A 36 -19.39 0.89 1.20
CA LYS A 36 -18.58 0.53 0.02
C LYS A 36 -19.09 -0.73 -0.68
N LYS A 37 -19.25 -1.84 0.07
CA LYS A 37 -19.73 -3.12 -0.48
C LYS A 37 -21.16 -3.05 -1.01
N ARG A 38 -22.07 -2.42 -0.25
CA ARG A 38 -23.45 -2.25 -0.70
C ARG A 38 -23.53 -1.43 -2.00
N MET A 39 -22.72 -0.38 -2.10
CA MET A 39 -22.65 0.46 -3.29
C MET A 39 -22.12 -0.32 -4.50
N SER A 40 -21.06 -1.13 -4.32
CA SER A 40 -20.50 -1.94 -5.41
C SER A 40 -21.49 -2.98 -5.91
N GLU A 41 -22.24 -3.63 -5.01
CA GLU A 41 -23.29 -4.60 -5.37
C GLU A 41 -24.43 -3.94 -6.14
N LEU A 42 -24.90 -2.77 -5.70
CA LEU A 42 -25.94 -2.03 -6.40
C LEU A 42 -25.51 -1.62 -7.81
N LEU A 43 -24.28 -1.13 -7.97
CA LEU A 43 -23.77 -0.71 -9.26
C LEU A 43 -23.44 -1.91 -10.18
N ARG A 44 -22.97 -3.03 -9.61
CA ARG A 44 -22.78 -4.30 -10.33
C ARG A 44 -24.10 -4.91 -10.79
N SER A 45 -25.18 -4.72 -10.03
CA SER A 45 -26.51 -5.19 -10.39
C SER A 45 -27.17 -4.40 -11.54
N GLY A 46 -26.57 -3.28 -11.97
CA GLY A 46 -27.13 -2.42 -13.03
C GLY A 46 -28.41 -1.68 -12.63
N LYS A 47 -28.92 -1.85 -11.40
CA LYS A 47 -30.16 -1.22 -10.93
C LYS A 47 -30.09 0.30 -10.81
N VAL A 48 -28.89 0.85 -10.68
CA VAL A 48 -28.65 2.29 -10.48
C VAL A 48 -28.35 3.02 -11.79
N LEU A 49 -27.79 2.31 -12.77
CA LEU A 49 -27.43 2.85 -14.08
C LEU A 49 -28.66 2.75 -15.00
N ILE A 50 -29.60 3.66 -14.80
CA ILE A 50 -30.78 3.82 -15.66
C ILE A 50 -30.34 4.67 -16.84
N ASN A 51 -30.29 4.06 -18.03
CA ASN A 51 -30.16 4.81 -19.26
C ASN A 51 -31.58 5.14 -19.71
N ASN A 52 -31.94 6.42 -19.64
CA ASN A 52 -33.14 6.91 -20.29
C ASN A 52 -32.82 6.94 -21.79
N ASN A 53 -33.33 5.95 -22.54
CA ASN A 53 -33.34 6.10 -23.98
C ASN A 53 -34.52 7.02 -24.34
N ASP A 54 -34.32 7.87 -25.35
CA ASP A 54 -35.27 8.88 -25.84
C ASP A 54 -36.64 8.32 -26.32
N ASN A 55 -36.80 6.99 -26.30
CA ASN A 55 -38.00 6.27 -26.72
C ASN A 55 -38.87 5.73 -25.56
N GLY A 56 -38.70 6.25 -24.33
CA GLY A 56 -39.54 5.88 -23.17
C GLY A 56 -39.33 4.46 -22.62
N GLY A 57 -38.41 3.68 -23.20
CA GLY A 57 -38.01 2.35 -22.71
C GLY A 57 -36.88 2.43 -21.69
N ILE A 58 -37.09 1.83 -20.51
CA ILE A 58 -36.03 1.66 -19.49
C ILE A 58 -35.07 0.57 -19.99
N ASN A 59 -33.96 0.97 -20.61
CA ASN A 59 -32.85 0.06 -20.85
C ASN A 59 -32.01 -0.03 -19.58
N ARG A 60 -32.13 -1.15 -18.86
CA ARG A 60 -31.25 -1.43 -17.72
C ARG A 60 -29.83 -1.58 -18.26
N SER A 61 -28.94 -0.68 -17.87
CA SER A 61 -27.53 -0.78 -18.26
C SER A 61 -26.95 -2.09 -17.77
N HIS A 62 -26.14 -2.74 -18.61
CA HIS A 62 -25.29 -3.84 -18.17
C HIS A 62 -24.48 -3.40 -16.94
N GLY A 63 -24.41 -4.26 -15.92
CA GLY A 63 -23.75 -3.97 -14.65
C GLY A 63 -22.30 -3.52 -14.84
N CYS A 64 -21.84 -2.59 -14.00
CA CYS A 64 -20.46 -2.12 -14.05
C CYS A 64 -19.52 -3.14 -13.36
N LYS A 65 -18.35 -3.40 -13.96
CA LYS A 65 -17.28 -4.15 -13.30
C LYS A 65 -16.69 -3.29 -12.18
N PHE A 66 -16.54 -3.87 -10.99
CA PHE A 66 -15.94 -3.22 -9.82
C PHE A 66 -14.56 -3.80 -9.55
N TYR A 67 -13.61 -2.91 -9.31
CA TYR A 67 -12.22 -3.25 -9.00
C TYR A 67 -11.92 -2.88 -7.54
N GLU A 68 -11.04 -3.63 -6.89
CA GLU A 68 -10.53 -3.36 -5.53
C GLU A 68 -11.61 -3.20 -4.43
N ASP A 69 -12.81 -3.72 -4.67
CA ASP A 69 -13.94 -3.62 -3.73
C ASP A 69 -13.77 -4.52 -2.50
N HIS A 70 -13.13 -5.67 -2.68
CA HIS A 70 -12.89 -6.65 -1.62
C HIS A 70 -11.92 -6.14 -0.53
N ILE A 71 -11.12 -5.10 -0.83
CA ILE A 71 -10.14 -4.55 0.11
C ILE A 71 -10.86 -3.69 1.16
N PRO A 72 -10.74 -4.01 2.47
CA PRO A 72 -11.35 -3.22 3.53
C PRO A 72 -10.67 -1.85 3.66
N PHE A 73 -11.39 -0.88 4.21
CA PHE A 73 -10.92 0.52 4.31
C PHE A 73 -9.60 0.65 5.06
N ASN A 74 -9.44 -0.01 6.22
CA ASN A 74 -8.22 0.07 7.03
C ASN A 74 -7.00 -0.42 6.23
N LEU A 75 -7.13 -1.56 5.53
CA LEU A 75 -6.06 -2.10 4.71
C LEU A 75 -5.73 -1.16 3.53
N GLN A 76 -6.75 -0.59 2.90
CA GLN A 76 -6.55 0.38 1.82
C GLN A 76 -5.83 1.65 2.33
N PHE A 77 -6.15 2.11 3.54
CA PHE A 77 -5.46 3.23 4.18
C PHE A 77 -3.99 2.91 4.46
N MET A 78 -3.73 1.74 5.06
CA MET A 78 -2.37 1.27 5.35
C MET A 78 -1.53 1.15 4.07
N VAL A 79 -2.07 0.56 3.00
CA VAL A 79 -1.37 0.41 1.72
C VAL A 79 -1.07 1.77 1.07
N HIS A 80 -2.03 2.70 1.08
CA HIS A 80 -1.81 4.03 0.48
C HIS A 80 -0.74 4.84 1.20
N HIS A 81 -0.63 4.70 2.52
CA HIS A 81 0.33 5.45 3.34
C HIS A 81 1.59 4.66 3.70
N ASN A 82 1.78 3.46 3.14
CA ASN A 82 2.88 2.56 3.46
C ASN A 82 3.04 2.30 4.97
N LEU A 83 1.94 1.96 5.64
CA LEU A 83 1.90 1.65 7.07
C LEU A 83 1.86 0.14 7.29
N TYR A 84 2.68 -0.32 8.24
CA TYR A 84 2.71 -1.71 8.67
C TYR A 84 2.20 -1.83 10.11
N GLY A 85 1.74 -3.03 10.48
CA GLY A 85 1.39 -3.30 11.88
C GLY A 85 2.64 -3.24 12.76
N CYS A 86 2.53 -2.62 13.93
CA CYS A 86 3.63 -2.49 14.90
C CYS A 86 4.88 -1.76 14.37
N ASP A 87 4.75 -0.93 13.33
CA ASP A 87 5.84 -0.10 12.81
C ASP A 87 5.59 1.39 13.12
N TRP A 88 6.64 2.19 13.00
CA TRP A 88 6.60 3.62 13.30
C TRP A 88 5.84 4.42 12.25
N VAL A 89 5.00 5.34 12.72
CA VAL A 89 4.35 6.35 11.88
C VAL A 89 5.17 7.64 11.92
N LYS A 90 5.77 8.00 10.79
CA LYS A 90 6.54 9.23 10.62
C LYS A 90 5.59 10.34 10.18
N LEU A 91 5.45 11.37 11.00
CA LEU A 91 4.57 12.51 10.73
C LEU A 91 5.40 13.79 10.53
N SER A 92 5.08 14.58 9.50
CA SER A 92 5.65 15.92 9.31
C SER A 92 5.03 16.93 10.26
N ASN A 93 3.72 16.79 10.51
CA ASN A 93 2.97 17.66 11.38
C ASN A 93 1.93 16.86 12.18
N CYS A 94 1.67 17.32 13.40
CA CYS A 94 0.67 16.77 14.29
C CYS A 94 0.22 17.86 15.26
N SER A 95 -0.98 17.68 15.81
CA SER A 95 -1.60 18.58 16.77
C SER A 95 -1.99 17.79 18.02
N PHE A 96 -1.52 18.24 19.18
CA PHE A 96 -1.78 17.60 20.47
C PHE A 96 -3.12 18.06 21.04
N ARG A 97 -3.96 17.12 21.48
CA ARG A 97 -5.20 17.44 22.18
C ARG A 97 -4.97 17.63 23.66
N ARG A 98 -5.80 18.49 24.26
CA ARG A 98 -5.86 18.69 25.70
C ARG A 98 -6.82 17.70 26.36
N PRO A 99 -6.65 17.41 27.67
CA PRO A 99 -5.52 17.82 28.51
C PRO A 99 -4.26 16.97 28.25
N LEU A 100 -3.09 17.61 28.30
CA LEU A 100 -1.80 16.93 28.30
C LEU A 100 -1.46 16.45 29.73
N PRO A 101 -0.60 15.42 29.87
CA PRO A 101 -0.16 14.98 31.19
C PRO A 101 0.60 16.11 31.91
N GLU A 102 0.31 16.27 33.19
CA GLU A 102 0.98 17.26 34.04
C GLU A 102 2.44 16.88 34.26
N SER A 103 3.31 17.90 34.29
CA SER A 103 4.72 17.69 34.63
C SER A 103 4.86 17.49 36.14
N HIS A 104 4.66 16.26 36.62
CA HIS A 104 4.97 15.94 38.01
C HIS A 104 6.48 16.07 38.23
N SER A 105 6.88 17.05 39.04
CA SER A 105 8.26 17.20 39.50
C SER A 105 8.71 15.89 40.16
N ASN A 106 9.73 15.22 39.59
CA ASN A 106 10.60 14.18 40.18
C ASN A 106 10.82 12.91 39.33
N SER A 107 10.70 12.95 38.00
CA SER A 107 11.20 11.87 37.15
C SER A 107 11.80 12.41 35.84
N CYS A 108 12.86 13.21 35.95
CA CYS A 108 13.74 13.47 34.81
C CYS A 108 14.71 12.30 34.67
N ALA A 109 14.26 11.20 34.06
CA ALA A 109 15.20 10.28 33.43
C ALA A 109 15.68 10.93 32.13
N ILE A 110 16.97 11.24 32.10
CA ILE A 110 17.68 11.83 30.97
C ILE A 110 17.61 10.85 29.81
N GLY A 111 16.75 11.10 28.80
CA GLY A 111 16.75 10.30 27.57
C GLY A 111 15.44 10.34 26.78
N ASP A 112 14.30 10.28 27.45
CA ASP A 112 12.99 10.19 26.77
C ASP A 112 12.26 11.52 26.87
N GLN A 113 12.14 12.25 25.76
CA GLN A 113 11.32 13.46 25.68
C GLN A 113 9.84 13.08 25.85
N ILE A 114 9.34 13.15 27.08
CA ILE A 114 7.91 12.95 27.37
C ILE A 114 7.15 14.20 26.94
N TYR A 115 6.10 14.03 26.13
CA TYR A 115 5.23 15.11 25.68
C TYR A 115 4.29 15.55 26.83
N LEU A 116 4.73 16.54 27.59
CA LEU A 116 4.02 17.14 28.73
C LEU A 116 3.47 18.53 28.37
N ASP A 117 2.56 19.05 29.20
CA ASP A 117 1.94 20.37 29.00
C ASP A 117 2.98 21.51 28.90
N GLY A 118 4.11 21.41 29.61
CA GLY A 118 5.20 22.38 29.55
C GLY A 118 6.24 22.14 28.43
N THR A 119 6.27 20.94 27.84
CA THR A 119 7.27 20.56 26.82
C THR A 119 6.74 20.76 25.40
N VAL A 120 5.43 20.60 25.21
CA VAL A 120 4.79 20.71 23.89
C VAL A 120 4.65 22.19 23.52
N PRO A 121 5.17 22.63 22.36
CA PRO A 121 5.01 24.01 21.91
C PRO A 121 3.53 24.36 21.71
N GLU A 122 3.13 25.58 22.11
CA GLU A 122 1.74 26.04 22.00
C GLU A 122 1.21 26.02 20.55
N LEU A 123 2.10 26.23 19.57
CA LEU A 123 1.81 26.12 18.13
C LEU A 123 1.38 24.72 17.69
N LYS A 124 1.73 23.68 18.45
CA LYS A 124 1.37 22.28 18.18
C LYS A 124 0.13 21.87 18.98
N LEU A 125 -0.43 22.73 19.81
CA LEU A 125 -1.66 22.42 20.55
C LEU A 125 -2.88 22.58 19.62
N GLY A 126 -3.80 21.64 19.76
CA GLY A 126 -5.05 21.63 19.00
C GLY A 126 -6.08 22.62 19.52
N PRO A 127 -7.23 22.73 18.81
CA PRO A 127 -8.33 23.58 19.24
C PRO A 127 -8.80 23.19 20.64
N ILE A 128 -9.15 24.21 21.44
CA ILE A 128 -9.57 24.02 22.84
C ILE A 128 -10.91 23.27 22.91
N ASP A 129 -11.79 23.45 21.91
CA ASP A 129 -13.14 22.88 21.87
C ASP A 129 -13.17 21.35 21.63
N LEU A 130 -12.01 20.71 21.43
CA LEU A 130 -11.89 19.31 21.06
C LEU A 130 -11.34 18.49 22.22
N ASP A 131 -12.23 18.14 23.14
CA ASP A 131 -11.88 17.32 24.29
C ASP A 131 -11.36 15.92 23.92
N LYS A 132 -10.57 15.37 24.83
CA LYS A 132 -10.07 14.01 24.78
C LYS A 132 -11.22 13.02 25.02
N ALA A 133 -11.59 12.29 23.97
CA ALA A 133 -12.62 11.24 24.00
C ALA A 133 -12.10 9.83 24.37
N SER A 134 -10.82 9.68 24.75
CA SER A 134 -10.20 8.38 25.07
C SER A 134 -9.49 8.42 26.41
N TYR A 135 -9.18 7.26 26.98
CA TYR A 135 -8.45 7.16 28.25
C TYR A 135 -6.91 7.17 28.11
N CYS A 136 -6.38 7.33 26.88
CA CYS A 136 -4.93 7.34 26.61
C CYS A 136 -4.28 8.64 27.10
N GLU A 137 -3.12 8.59 27.75
CA GLU A 137 -2.43 9.77 28.29
C GLU A 137 -2.29 10.91 27.27
N ILE A 138 -1.69 10.61 26.12
CA ILE A 138 -1.52 11.56 25.03
C ILE A 138 -2.48 11.22 23.90
N LYS A 139 -3.09 12.26 23.31
CA LYS A 139 -3.89 12.15 22.09
C LYS A 139 -3.41 13.19 21.09
N LEU A 140 -3.21 12.74 19.86
CA LEU A 140 -2.77 13.57 18.75
C LEU A 140 -3.69 13.41 17.56
N ASP A 141 -3.89 14.51 16.84
CA ASP A 141 -4.55 14.55 15.54
C ASP A 141 -3.51 14.85 14.47
N CYS A 142 -3.63 14.21 13.31
CA CYS A 142 -2.82 14.52 12.14
C CYS A 142 -3.65 14.45 10.88
N HIS A 143 -3.22 15.16 9.84
CA HIS A 143 -3.83 15.02 8.53
C HIS A 143 -3.18 13.84 7.79
N ALA A 144 -3.94 13.14 6.94
CA ALA A 144 -3.41 11.99 6.20
C ALA A 144 -2.24 12.38 5.26
N LEU A 145 -2.19 13.64 4.81
CA LEU A 145 -1.08 14.16 4.00
C LEU A 145 0.23 14.33 4.79
N ASP A 146 0.14 14.46 6.12
CA ASP A 146 1.32 14.62 6.97
C ASP A 146 2.04 13.29 7.23
N ILE A 147 1.45 12.16 6.82
CA ILE A 147 2.05 10.83 6.96
C ILE A 147 3.17 10.68 5.91
N MET A 148 4.41 10.69 6.39
CA MET A 148 5.61 10.70 5.55
C MET A 148 6.02 9.31 5.06
N ASN A 149 5.53 8.23 5.68
CA ASN A 149 5.87 6.84 5.31
C ASN A 149 5.62 6.54 3.82
N GLN A 150 4.65 7.21 3.20
CA GLN A 150 4.31 7.05 1.79
C GLN A 150 5.47 7.41 0.83
N TYR A 151 6.35 8.33 1.23
CA TYR A 151 7.46 8.77 0.38
C TYR A 151 8.62 7.78 0.31
N ILE A 152 8.58 6.73 1.13
CA ILE A 152 9.59 5.64 1.13
C ILE A 152 9.38 4.71 -0.08
N VAL A 153 8.13 4.56 -0.53
CA VAL A 153 7.78 3.67 -1.65
C VAL A 153 7.93 4.41 -2.98
N LYS A 154 8.54 3.76 -3.96
CA LYS A 154 8.64 4.26 -5.33
C LYS A 154 7.65 3.53 -6.23
N GLU A 155 6.82 4.29 -6.94
CA GLU A 155 5.94 3.74 -7.98
C GLU A 155 6.78 3.23 -9.16
N ARG A 156 6.42 2.07 -9.71
CA ARG A 156 7.10 1.46 -10.86
C ARG A 156 6.15 1.29 -12.03
N GLN A 157 6.37 2.04 -13.10
CA GLN A 157 5.59 1.95 -14.34
C GLN A 157 6.12 0.83 -15.23
N LEU A 158 5.90 -0.43 -14.85
CA LEU A 158 6.49 -1.58 -15.56
C LEU A 158 5.57 -2.24 -16.58
N HIS A 159 4.26 -1.98 -16.49
CA HIS A 159 3.22 -2.70 -17.26
C HIS A 159 2.52 -1.82 -18.28
N HIS A 160 3.01 -0.59 -18.48
CA HIS A 160 2.47 0.31 -19.49
C HIS A 160 2.93 -0.08 -20.91
N ASP A 161 4.11 -0.70 -21.02
CA ASP A 161 4.69 -1.18 -22.26
C ASP A 161 5.67 -2.35 -21.98
N PHE A 162 6.30 -2.91 -23.01
CA PHE A 162 7.30 -3.98 -22.93
C PHE A 162 8.67 -3.51 -22.39
N THR A 163 8.70 -2.47 -21.56
CA THR A 163 9.92 -1.84 -21.03
C THR A 163 10.86 -2.84 -20.39
N LYS A 164 10.33 -3.84 -19.67
CA LYS A 164 11.12 -4.94 -19.08
C LYS A 164 11.83 -5.80 -20.12
N PHE A 165 11.13 -6.17 -21.19
CA PHE A 165 11.72 -6.98 -22.26
C PHE A 165 12.79 -6.20 -23.02
N LEU A 166 12.59 -4.91 -23.24
CA LEU A 166 13.57 -4.07 -23.92
C LEU A 166 14.81 -3.82 -23.04
N THR A 167 14.61 -3.51 -21.76
CA THR A 167 15.70 -3.25 -20.81
C THR A 167 16.58 -4.49 -20.61
N ASN A 168 15.96 -5.67 -20.43
CA ASN A 168 16.69 -6.91 -20.19
C ASN A 168 17.46 -7.41 -21.43
N ASN A 169 17.06 -7.00 -22.64
CA ASN A 169 17.74 -7.38 -23.88
C ASN A 169 18.80 -6.37 -24.36
N CYS A 170 18.81 -5.14 -23.83
CA CYS A 170 19.64 -4.05 -24.36
C CYS A 170 20.84 -3.65 -23.47
N GLN A 171 21.06 -4.28 -22.32
CA GLN A 171 22.10 -3.82 -21.38
C GLN A 171 23.07 -4.93 -20.96
N SER A 172 24.27 -4.78 -21.51
CA SER A 172 25.55 -5.18 -20.95
C SER A 172 25.72 -4.78 -19.47
N GLY A 173 26.09 -5.76 -18.64
CA GLY A 173 26.94 -5.58 -17.45
C GLY A 173 26.32 -4.98 -16.18
N ASP A 174 25.78 -3.76 -16.24
CA ASP A 174 25.67 -2.93 -15.02
C ASP A 174 24.26 -2.79 -14.42
N GLN A 175 23.18 -3.08 -15.17
CA GLN A 175 21.79 -2.86 -14.68
C GLN A 175 21.07 -4.11 -14.17
N ILE A 176 21.66 -5.30 -14.29
CA ILE A 176 21.12 -6.56 -13.73
C ILE A 176 21.05 -6.51 -12.19
N ARG A 177 21.79 -5.58 -11.55
CA ARG A 177 21.85 -5.44 -10.08
C ARG A 177 20.59 -4.87 -9.44
N ALA A 178 19.67 -4.27 -10.21
CA ALA A 178 18.43 -3.70 -9.65
C ALA A 178 17.33 -4.75 -9.40
N GLU A 179 17.48 -5.98 -9.91
CA GLU A 179 16.48 -7.05 -9.74
C GLU A 179 16.59 -7.79 -8.39
N ASP A 180 17.72 -7.64 -7.68
CA ASP A 180 17.95 -8.25 -6.37
C ASP A 180 17.50 -7.37 -5.18
N GLU A 181 16.90 -6.20 -5.45
CA GLU A 181 16.33 -5.39 -4.38
C GLU A 181 15.05 -6.03 -3.81
N ASN A 182 15.06 -6.31 -2.51
CA ASN A 182 13.91 -6.84 -1.78
C ASN A 182 12.69 -5.93 -1.95
N LEU A 183 11.74 -6.37 -2.77
CA LEU A 183 10.51 -5.62 -3.07
C LEU A 183 9.55 -5.52 -1.87
N VAL A 184 9.73 -6.40 -0.89
CA VAL A 184 8.94 -6.42 0.34
C VAL A 184 9.71 -5.65 1.41
N GLN A 185 9.35 -4.37 1.58
CA GLN A 185 10.06 -3.46 2.49
C GLN A 185 10.04 -3.94 3.95
N SER A 186 8.97 -4.60 4.39
CA SER A 186 8.87 -5.11 5.78
C SER A 186 9.92 -6.18 6.10
N LEU A 187 10.41 -6.93 5.11
CA LEU A 187 11.47 -7.92 5.32
C LEU A 187 12.85 -7.27 5.46
N LYS A 188 13.01 -6.03 4.98
CA LYS A 188 14.28 -5.32 5.06
C LYS A 188 14.68 -5.07 6.51
N GLN A 189 13.75 -4.62 7.34
CA GLN A 189 13.99 -4.42 8.78
C GLN A 189 14.40 -5.71 9.49
N LEU A 190 13.74 -6.82 9.15
CA LEU A 190 14.09 -8.14 9.73
C LEU A 190 15.50 -8.59 9.33
N TRP A 191 15.92 -8.29 8.11
CA TRP A 191 17.28 -8.57 7.65
C TRP A 191 18.31 -7.70 8.39
N GLU A 192 18.04 -6.40 8.52
CA GLU A 192 18.89 -5.46 9.27
C GLU A 192 19.04 -5.86 10.75
N ASP A 193 17.95 -6.29 11.39
CA ASP A 193 17.97 -6.74 12.79
C ASP A 193 18.73 -8.06 12.95
N GLU A 194 18.60 -8.99 12.00
CA GLU A 194 19.35 -10.25 11.99
C GLU A 194 20.84 -10.03 11.74
N GLU A 195 21.21 -9.08 10.87
CA GLU A 195 22.61 -8.67 10.68
C GLU A 195 23.19 -8.11 11.98
N ARG A 196 22.49 -7.18 12.65
CA ARG A 196 22.92 -6.62 13.94
C ARG A 196 23.12 -7.70 15.00
N ARG A 197 22.17 -8.63 15.12
CA ARG A 197 22.25 -9.76 16.05
C ARG A 197 23.48 -10.64 15.78
N ARG A 198 23.83 -10.85 14.51
CA ARG A 198 25.02 -11.63 14.12
C ARG A 198 26.30 -10.89 14.44
N GLU A 199 26.36 -9.59 14.20
CA GLU A 199 27.50 -8.74 14.55
C GLU A 199 27.77 -8.76 16.06
N ASP A 200 26.72 -8.62 16.88
CA ASP A 200 26.81 -8.71 18.35
C ASP A 200 27.31 -10.09 18.81
N GLU A 201 27.00 -11.15 18.05
CA GLU A 201 27.48 -12.51 18.29
C GLU A 201 28.83 -12.81 17.62
N GLY A 202 29.43 -11.86 16.90
CA GLY A 202 30.70 -12.03 16.16
C GLY A 202 30.62 -13.00 14.99
N LYS A 203 29.43 -13.21 14.41
CA LYS A 203 29.20 -14.10 13.27
C LYS A 203 29.37 -13.35 11.95
N GLU A 204 29.87 -14.06 10.95
CA GLU A 204 29.96 -13.55 9.58
C GLU A 204 28.57 -13.17 9.01
N PRO A 205 28.51 -12.14 8.14
CA PRO A 205 27.28 -11.70 7.51
C PRO A 205 26.67 -12.82 6.64
N ILE A 206 25.36 -12.72 6.38
CA ILE A 206 24.67 -13.68 5.52
C ILE A 206 25.19 -13.51 4.09
N GLY A 207 26.04 -14.43 3.65
CA GLY A 207 26.47 -14.49 2.26
C GLY A 207 25.28 -14.66 1.31
N THR A 208 25.39 -14.14 0.09
CA THR A 208 24.40 -14.38 -0.97
C THR A 208 24.19 -15.87 -1.13
N ILE A 209 22.96 -16.33 -0.89
CA ILE A 209 22.55 -17.71 -1.20
C ILE A 209 22.62 -17.83 -2.72
N ASN A 210 23.76 -18.32 -3.22
CA ASN A 210 23.83 -18.80 -4.57
C ASN A 210 22.78 -19.89 -4.68
N LYS A 211 21.78 -19.69 -5.56
CA LYS A 211 20.67 -20.63 -5.80
C LYS A 211 21.12 -22.02 -6.31
N SER A 212 22.42 -22.32 -6.28
CA SER A 212 23.01 -23.63 -6.49
C SER A 212 22.96 -24.48 -5.21
N GLY A 213 21.76 -24.75 -4.70
CA GLY A 213 21.56 -25.86 -3.78
C GLY A 213 21.50 -27.19 -4.57
N PRO A 214 22.03 -28.32 -4.07
CA PRO A 214 22.18 -29.54 -4.88
C PRO A 214 20.89 -30.28 -5.25
N THR A 215 19.69 -29.82 -4.84
CA THR A 215 18.56 -30.78 -4.72
C THR A 215 17.18 -30.33 -5.22
N SER A 216 16.96 -29.17 -5.87
CA SER A 216 15.58 -28.94 -6.38
C SER A 216 15.33 -28.00 -7.56
N GLN A 217 16.33 -27.38 -8.18
CA GLN A 217 16.05 -26.53 -9.34
C GLN A 217 16.20 -27.34 -10.63
N ARG A 218 15.09 -27.53 -11.35
CA ARG A 218 15.09 -28.00 -12.73
C ARG A 218 15.79 -26.93 -13.58
N PHE A 219 17.10 -27.03 -13.70
CA PHE A 219 17.90 -26.15 -14.57
C PHE A 219 17.60 -26.51 -16.02
N PHE A 220 16.65 -25.80 -16.62
CA PHE A 220 16.47 -25.84 -18.06
C PHE A 220 17.44 -24.86 -18.70
N LYS A 221 18.16 -25.32 -19.73
CA LYS A 221 18.92 -24.41 -20.60
C LYS A 221 17.94 -23.39 -21.20
N PHE A 222 18.39 -22.17 -21.47
CA PHE A 222 17.57 -21.14 -22.11
C PHE A 222 16.85 -21.70 -23.35
N GLY A 223 15.52 -21.56 -23.41
CA GLY A 223 14.68 -22.12 -24.47
C GLY A 223 14.25 -23.58 -24.31
N LYS A 224 14.67 -24.29 -23.24
CA LYS A 224 14.13 -25.60 -22.89
C LYS A 224 12.98 -25.45 -21.91
N GLN A 225 11.90 -26.18 -22.14
CA GLN A 225 10.74 -26.25 -21.24
C GLN A 225 10.59 -27.67 -20.67
N PRO A 226 10.00 -27.83 -19.48
CA PRO A 226 9.58 -29.14 -19.00
C PRO A 226 8.55 -29.72 -19.96
N ASN A 227 8.75 -30.97 -20.39
CA ASN A 227 7.73 -31.70 -21.14
C ASN A 227 6.54 -31.97 -20.20
N TRP A 228 5.36 -31.45 -20.54
CA TRP A 228 4.13 -31.74 -19.81
C TRP A 228 3.44 -32.95 -20.41
N SER A 229 2.91 -33.84 -19.57
CA SER A 229 2.22 -35.07 -20.01
C SER A 229 0.98 -34.81 -20.88
N THR A 230 0.47 -33.59 -20.90
CA THR A 230 -0.68 -33.13 -21.69
C THR A 230 -0.30 -32.36 -22.95
N GLU A 231 0.97 -32.06 -23.18
CA GLU A 231 1.43 -31.23 -24.31
C GLU A 231 1.18 -31.92 -25.66
N SER A 232 1.33 -33.24 -25.71
CA SER A 232 1.12 -34.05 -26.92
C SER A 232 -0.34 -34.26 -27.33
N ARG A 233 -1.32 -33.79 -26.54
CA ARG A 233 -2.76 -34.06 -26.78
C ARG A 233 -3.44 -33.06 -27.73
N ASN A 234 -2.76 -32.00 -28.15
CA ASN A 234 -3.37 -30.88 -28.89
C ASN A 234 -2.93 -30.76 -30.36
N CYS A 235 -2.33 -31.80 -30.94
CA CYS A 235 -2.01 -31.84 -32.37
C CYS A 235 -2.64 -33.07 -33.04
N SER A 236 -3.93 -32.99 -33.33
CA SER A 236 -4.66 -33.86 -34.26
C SER A 236 -5.87 -33.13 -34.80
#